data_AF-A0A956ITC7-F1
#
_entry.id   AF-A0A956ITC7-F1
#
_cell.length_a   1.000
_cell.length_b   1.000
_cell.length_c   1.000
_cell.angle_alpha   90.00
_cell.angle_beta   90.00
_cell.angle_gamma   90.00
#
_symmetry.space_group_name_H-M   'P 1'
#
loop_
_entity.id
_entity.type
_entity.pdbx_description
1 polymer ?
#
loop_
_entity_poly.entity_id
_entity_poly.type
_entity_poly.pdbx_seq_one_letter_code
_entity_poly.pdbx_strand_id
1 'polypeptide(L)'
;MGDLRRLWELAHPLAFEEVIRGGEETHKVPHLLTFAIMQTESRFDPGATSWAGARGLIQMMPGTAKDVAQKAGISGYSPDRLYDPAFNLDLGMRYLGRLVDRFGGNDQVVPLAIPSYNAGPGAVERWLAKQGGWDFDLFIESIPFDETRKYTQSVMERWMVYRWVYGQEKASERVPYVPLQIPARG
;
A
#
# COMPACT_ATOMS: atom_id res chain seq x y z
N MET A 1 14.45 -26.43 -4.24
CA MET A 1 14.08 -25.10 -3.72
C MET A 1 13.27 -25.19 -2.40
N GLY A 2 13.51 -26.21 -1.55
CA GLY A 2 12.62 -26.50 -0.40
C GLY A 2 12.89 -25.70 0.88
N ASP A 3 14.15 -25.40 1.20
CA ASP A 3 14.49 -24.81 2.51
C ASP A 3 14.48 -23.27 2.51
N LEU A 4 14.92 -22.63 1.42
CA LEU A 4 14.97 -21.16 1.35
C LEU A 4 13.58 -20.52 1.24
N ARG A 5 12.63 -21.16 0.53
CA ARG A 5 11.27 -20.63 0.37
C ARG A 5 10.56 -20.51 1.73
N ARG A 6 10.73 -21.50 2.60
CA ARG A 6 10.12 -21.50 3.94
C ARG A 6 10.62 -20.35 4.82
N LEU A 7 11.89 -19.95 4.67
CA LEU A 7 12.42 -18.76 5.35
C LEU A 7 11.74 -17.48 4.86
N TRP A 8 11.48 -17.37 3.55
CA TRP A 8 10.76 -16.24 2.98
C TRP A 8 9.30 -16.20 3.43
N GLU A 9 8.63 -17.34 3.53
CA GLU A 9 7.25 -17.45 4.04
C GLU A 9 7.16 -17.04 5.52
N LEU A 10 8.14 -17.44 6.34
CA LEU A 10 8.22 -17.01 7.74
C LEU A 10 8.49 -15.51 7.88
N ALA A 11 9.31 -14.94 6.99
CA ALA A 11 9.60 -13.52 6.98
C ALA A 11 8.42 -12.67 6.45
N HIS A 12 7.56 -13.24 5.60
CA HIS A 12 6.45 -12.55 4.92
C HIS A 12 5.11 -13.26 5.17
N PRO A 13 4.63 -13.34 6.42
CA PRO A 13 3.43 -14.10 6.73
C PRO A 13 2.17 -13.45 6.12
N LEU A 14 1.14 -14.28 5.91
CA LEU A 14 -0.21 -13.86 5.51
C LEU A 14 -1.11 -13.66 6.74
N ALA A 15 -0.73 -12.79 7.67
CA ALA A 15 -1.56 -12.49 8.84
C ALA A 15 -2.85 -11.74 8.44
N PHE A 16 -4.00 -12.08 9.04
CA PHE A 16 -5.31 -11.47 8.70
C PHE A 16 -5.75 -11.71 7.25
N GLU A 17 -5.33 -12.84 6.65
CA GLU A 17 -5.55 -13.14 5.23
C GLU A 17 -6.99 -13.07 4.77
N GLU A 18 -7.94 -13.61 5.54
CA GLU A 18 -9.35 -13.59 5.18
C GLU A 18 -9.88 -12.16 4.99
N VAL A 19 -9.51 -11.25 5.89
CA VAL A 19 -9.92 -9.84 5.83
C VAL A 19 -9.29 -9.16 4.62
N ILE A 20 -7.99 -9.37 4.39
CA ILE A 20 -7.25 -8.71 3.32
C ILE A 20 -7.70 -9.21 1.94
N ARG A 21 -7.92 -10.52 1.78
CA ARG A 21 -8.43 -11.10 0.52
C ARG A 21 -9.86 -10.63 0.24
N GLY A 22 -10.74 -10.61 1.25
CA GLY A 22 -12.11 -10.12 1.07
C GLY A 22 -12.18 -8.64 0.66
N GLY A 23 -11.19 -7.84 1.07
CA GLY A 23 -11.08 -6.43 0.69
C GLY A 23 -10.64 -6.18 -0.76
N GLU A 24 -9.90 -7.10 -1.38
CA GLU A 24 -9.39 -6.93 -2.75
C GLU A 24 -10.53 -6.78 -3.77
N GLU A 25 -11.53 -7.66 -3.72
CA GLU A 25 -12.70 -7.58 -4.60
C GLU A 25 -13.48 -6.26 -4.42
N THR A 26 -13.54 -5.78 -3.19
CA THR A 26 -14.33 -4.59 -2.82
C THR A 26 -13.60 -3.29 -3.15
N HIS A 27 -12.27 -3.26 -3.03
CA HIS A 27 -11.47 -2.04 -3.08
C HIS A 27 -10.51 -1.96 -4.26
N LYS A 28 -10.39 -3.03 -5.07
CA LYS A 28 -9.53 -3.12 -6.26
C LYS A 28 -8.05 -2.82 -5.95
N VAL A 29 -7.61 -3.17 -4.74
CA VAL A 29 -6.21 -3.08 -4.32
C VAL A 29 -5.67 -4.50 -4.23
N PRO A 30 -4.56 -4.83 -4.91
CA PRO A 30 -3.97 -6.16 -4.82
C PRO A 30 -3.70 -6.55 -3.37
N HIS A 31 -4.24 -7.70 -2.92
CA HIS A 31 -4.11 -8.13 -1.53
C HIS A 31 -2.64 -8.21 -1.05
N LEU A 32 -1.75 -8.66 -1.95
CA LEU A 32 -0.31 -8.74 -1.70
C LEU A 32 0.36 -7.38 -1.46
N LEU A 33 -0.18 -6.29 -2.00
CA LEU A 33 0.29 -4.94 -1.69
C LEU A 33 -0.13 -4.54 -0.26
N THR A 34 -1.35 -4.86 0.15
CA THR A 34 -1.83 -4.60 1.51
C THR A 34 -0.96 -5.32 2.56
N PHE A 35 -0.57 -6.57 2.29
CA PHE A 35 0.38 -7.28 3.16
C PHE A 35 1.74 -6.58 3.25
N ALA A 36 2.29 -6.13 2.12
CA ALA A 36 3.56 -5.41 2.08
C ALA A 36 3.51 -4.09 2.87
N ILE A 37 2.40 -3.35 2.76
CA ILE A 37 2.17 -2.12 3.53
C ILE A 37 2.07 -2.46 5.02
N MET A 38 1.21 -3.40 5.41
CA MET A 38 1.04 -3.79 6.82
C MET A 38 2.36 -4.26 7.46
N GLN A 39 3.15 -5.04 6.73
CA GLN A 39 4.47 -5.48 7.20
C GLN A 39 5.44 -4.30 7.38
N THR A 40 5.39 -3.31 6.49
CA THR A 40 6.23 -2.10 6.56
C THR A 40 5.83 -1.21 7.72
N GLU A 41 4.52 -1.03 7.92
CA GLU A 41 3.94 -0.05 8.84
C GLU A 41 3.96 -0.51 10.30
N SER A 42 3.55 -1.75 10.57
CA SER A 42 3.38 -2.23 11.95
C SER A 42 4.11 -3.53 12.26
N ARG A 43 4.65 -4.21 11.23
CA ARG A 43 5.07 -5.62 11.35
C ARG A 43 3.96 -6.49 11.96
N PHE A 44 2.72 -6.27 11.50
CA PHE A 44 1.51 -6.97 11.91
C PHE A 44 1.06 -6.73 13.36
N ASP A 45 1.56 -5.71 14.03
CA ASP A 45 1.11 -5.35 15.38
C ASP A 45 -0.14 -4.45 15.32
N PRO A 46 -1.33 -4.96 15.74
CA PRO A 46 -2.55 -4.16 15.73
C PRO A 46 -2.56 -3.06 16.81
N GLY A 47 -1.68 -3.14 17.82
CA GLY A 47 -1.52 -2.12 18.86
C GLY A 47 -0.53 -1.00 18.51
N ALA A 48 0.11 -1.07 17.34
CA ALA A 48 1.16 -0.14 16.94
C ALA A 48 0.64 1.32 16.89
N THR A 49 1.42 2.24 17.46
CA THR A 49 1.18 3.68 17.38
C THR A 49 2.47 4.41 17.03
N SER A 50 2.48 5.19 15.95
CA SER A 50 3.64 6.01 15.59
C SER A 50 3.77 7.25 16.49
N TRP A 51 4.94 7.86 16.47
CA TRP A 51 5.19 9.14 17.15
C TRP A 51 4.26 10.27 16.68
N ALA A 52 3.82 10.22 15.41
CA ALA A 52 2.89 11.17 14.81
C ALA A 52 1.42 10.83 15.12
N GLY A 53 1.14 9.70 15.77
CA GLY A 53 -0.19 9.25 16.16
C GLY A 53 -0.93 8.41 15.12
N ALA A 54 -0.21 7.85 14.13
CA ALA A 54 -0.74 6.84 13.23
C ALA A 54 -1.02 5.53 13.99
N ARG A 55 -2.07 4.77 13.65
CA ARG A 55 -2.55 3.65 14.50
C ARG A 55 -2.85 2.38 13.72
N GLY A 56 -2.57 1.25 14.36
CA GLY A 56 -2.95 -0.10 13.93
C GLY A 56 -2.06 -0.68 12.83
N LEU A 57 -2.57 -1.76 12.22
CA LEU A 57 -1.85 -2.62 11.29
C LEU A 57 -1.22 -1.90 10.10
N ILE A 58 -1.89 -0.90 9.56
CA ILE A 58 -1.40 -0.12 8.40
C ILE A 58 -1.11 1.34 8.76
N GLN A 59 -1.02 1.66 10.05
CA GLN A 59 -0.69 3.00 10.54
C GLN A 59 -1.55 4.11 9.91
N MET A 60 -2.88 4.00 10.03
CA MET A 60 -3.77 5.07 9.57
C MET A 60 -3.68 6.28 10.49
N MET A 61 -3.53 7.47 9.89
CA MET A 61 -3.71 8.72 10.62
C MET A 61 -5.18 8.90 11.03
N PRO A 62 -5.49 9.30 12.28
CA PRO A 62 -6.87 9.44 12.74
C PRO A 62 -7.73 10.40 11.91
N GLY A 63 -7.14 11.47 11.36
CA GLY A 63 -7.83 12.41 10.48
C GLY A 63 -8.19 11.78 9.13
N THR A 64 -7.26 11.04 8.53
CA THR A 64 -7.48 10.30 7.27
C THR A 64 -8.55 9.23 7.46
N ALA A 65 -8.46 8.44 8.54
CA ALA A 65 -9.45 7.42 8.86
C ALA A 65 -10.85 8.00 9.08
N LYS A 66 -10.96 9.18 9.72
CA LYS A 66 -12.24 9.89 9.85
C LYS A 66 -12.83 10.25 8.50
N ASP A 67 -12.03 10.82 7.59
CA ASP A 67 -12.49 11.15 6.23
C ASP A 67 -12.93 9.89 5.46
N VAL A 68 -12.17 8.79 5.54
CA VAL A 68 -12.53 7.53 4.90
C VAL A 68 -13.85 7.00 5.46
N ALA A 69 -13.99 6.95 6.78
CA ALA A 69 -15.20 6.48 7.45
C ALA A 69 -16.43 7.32 7.06
N GLN A 70 -16.30 8.65 7.03
CA GLN A 70 -17.38 9.54 6.60
C GLN A 70 -17.81 9.28 5.17
N LYS A 71 -16.85 9.14 4.23
CA LYS A 71 -17.17 8.84 2.82
C LYS A 71 -17.76 7.44 2.64
N ALA A 72 -17.46 6.51 3.55
CA ALA A 72 -18.05 5.17 3.58
C ALA A 72 -19.42 5.11 4.29
N GLY A 73 -19.93 6.24 4.82
CA GLY A 73 -21.20 6.26 5.57
C GLY A 73 -21.13 5.61 6.95
N ILE A 74 -19.92 5.38 7.48
CA ILE A 74 -19.71 4.77 8.79
C ILE A 74 -19.92 5.84 9.87
N SER A 75 -20.97 5.67 10.67
CA SER A 75 -21.25 6.51 11.83
C SER A 75 -20.45 6.07 13.07
N GLY A 76 -20.27 6.99 14.04
CA GLY A 76 -19.62 6.65 15.31
C GLY A 76 -18.11 6.34 15.22
N TYR A 77 -17.40 6.94 14.25
CA TYR A 77 -15.94 6.80 14.17
C TYR A 77 -15.26 7.32 15.45
N SER A 78 -14.39 6.48 16.01
CA SER A 78 -13.44 6.84 17.06
C SER A 78 -12.03 6.39 16.65
N PRO A 79 -10.99 7.19 16.89
CA PRO A 79 -9.60 6.81 16.61
C PRO A 79 -9.15 5.50 17.27
N ASP A 80 -9.74 5.10 18.40
CA ASP A 80 -9.36 3.85 19.08
C ASP A 80 -9.85 2.60 18.33
N ARG A 81 -10.86 2.75 17.45
CA ARG A 81 -11.28 1.67 16.57
C ARG A 81 -10.20 1.28 15.56
N LEU A 82 -9.18 2.12 15.34
CA LEU A 82 -8.05 1.77 14.48
C LEU A 82 -7.16 0.67 15.06
N TYR A 83 -7.31 0.30 16.34
CA TYR A 83 -6.65 -0.88 16.89
C TYR A 83 -7.43 -2.18 16.64
N ASP A 84 -8.68 -2.10 16.16
CA ASP A 84 -9.41 -3.27 15.67
C ASP A 84 -8.87 -3.68 14.29
N PRO A 85 -8.30 -4.88 14.13
CA PRO A 85 -7.67 -5.31 12.87
C PRO A 85 -8.59 -5.20 11.65
N ALA A 86 -9.82 -5.68 11.77
CA ALA A 86 -10.76 -5.72 10.66
C ALA A 86 -11.15 -4.31 10.22
N PHE A 87 -11.45 -3.41 11.17
CA PHE A 87 -11.78 -2.02 10.88
C PHE A 87 -10.59 -1.24 10.30
N ASN A 88 -9.38 -1.43 10.84
CA ASN A 88 -8.17 -0.78 10.36
C ASN A 88 -7.86 -1.18 8.91
N LEU A 89 -7.93 -2.49 8.61
CA LEU A 89 -7.69 -3.02 7.27
C LEU A 89 -8.78 -2.58 6.28
N ASP A 90 -10.07 -2.63 6.65
CA ASP A 90 -11.17 -2.15 5.80
C ASP A 90 -11.00 -0.67 5.42
N LEU A 91 -10.83 0.23 6.40
CA LEU A 91 -10.61 1.66 6.13
C LEU A 91 -9.32 1.89 5.31
N GLY A 92 -8.30 1.09 5.59
CA GLY A 92 -7.05 1.09 4.86
C GLY A 92 -7.16 0.81 3.38
N MET A 93 -7.76 -0.34 3.08
CA MET A 93 -7.94 -0.80 1.71
C MET A 93 -8.89 0.14 0.96
N ARG A 94 -9.93 0.68 1.62
CA ARG A 94 -10.74 1.78 1.06
C ARG A 94 -9.87 2.98 0.71
N TYR A 95 -8.96 3.40 1.60
CA TYR A 95 -8.11 4.54 1.33
C TYR A 95 -7.14 4.27 0.16
N LEU A 96 -6.49 3.11 0.15
CA LEU A 96 -5.61 2.67 -0.93
C LEU A 96 -6.36 2.61 -2.27
N GLY A 97 -7.56 2.05 -2.31
CA GLY A 97 -8.39 2.01 -3.52
C GLY A 97 -8.68 3.40 -4.07
N ARG A 98 -9.02 4.36 -3.19
CA ARG A 98 -9.21 5.77 -3.59
C ARG A 98 -7.93 6.40 -4.13
N LEU A 99 -6.75 6.01 -3.65
CA LEU A 99 -5.48 6.48 -4.20
C LEU A 99 -5.26 5.90 -5.60
N VAL A 100 -5.51 4.61 -5.83
CA VAL A 100 -5.42 3.98 -7.15
C VAL A 100 -6.39 4.65 -8.14
N ASP A 101 -7.66 4.83 -7.76
CA ASP A 101 -8.67 5.51 -8.57
C ASP A 101 -8.25 6.93 -8.96
N ARG A 102 -7.61 7.65 -8.04
CA ARG A 102 -7.15 9.02 -8.27
C ARG A 102 -6.11 9.14 -9.39
N PHE A 103 -5.32 8.09 -9.63
CA PHE A 103 -4.32 8.06 -10.70
C PHE A 103 -4.81 7.36 -11.98
N GLY A 104 -6.08 6.98 -12.07
CA GLY A 104 -6.68 6.41 -13.29
C GLY A 104 -7.28 5.02 -13.12
N GLY A 105 -7.18 4.41 -11.92
CA GLY A 105 -7.94 3.20 -11.59
C GLY A 105 -7.55 1.93 -12.36
N ASN A 106 -6.33 1.89 -12.91
CA ASN A 106 -5.81 0.72 -13.63
C ASN A 106 -4.57 0.13 -12.92
N ASP A 107 -4.21 -1.11 -13.29
CA ASP A 107 -3.14 -1.85 -12.63
C ASP A 107 -1.76 -1.17 -12.74
N GLN A 108 -1.54 -0.35 -13.77
CA GLN A 108 -0.26 0.33 -14.00
C GLN A 108 0.01 1.43 -12.97
N VAL A 109 -1.04 2.00 -12.38
CA VAL A 109 -0.91 3.11 -11.42
C VAL A 109 -0.99 2.67 -9.96
N VAL A 110 -1.26 1.38 -9.70
CA VAL A 110 -1.23 0.81 -8.34
C VAL A 110 0.04 1.17 -7.56
N PRO A 111 1.26 1.11 -8.14
CA PRO A 111 2.48 1.48 -7.43
C PRO A 111 2.50 2.95 -6.94
N LEU A 112 1.77 3.87 -7.59
CA LEU A 112 1.68 5.27 -7.16
C LEU A 112 0.88 5.45 -5.86
N ALA A 113 0.07 4.46 -5.46
CA ALA A 113 -0.62 4.47 -4.19
C ALA A 113 0.36 4.43 -3.01
N ILE A 114 1.54 3.82 -3.17
CA ILE A 114 2.55 3.67 -2.11
C ILE A 114 3.10 5.03 -1.64
N PRO A 115 3.77 5.84 -2.50
CA PRO A 115 4.25 7.16 -2.08
C PRO A 115 3.09 8.09 -1.70
N SER A 116 1.91 7.89 -2.30
CA SER A 116 0.72 8.68 -1.99
C SER A 116 0.14 8.39 -0.60
N TYR A 117 0.29 7.15 -0.11
CA TYR A 117 -0.12 6.76 1.23
C TYR A 117 0.72 7.48 2.29
N ASN A 118 2.04 7.56 2.07
CA ASN A 118 2.98 8.18 3.01
C ASN A 118 3.03 9.71 2.91
N ALA A 119 3.13 10.29 1.71
CA ALA A 119 3.29 11.74 1.51
C ALA A 119 1.98 12.48 1.18
N GLY A 120 0.90 11.75 0.98
CA GLY A 120 -0.38 12.28 0.49
C GLY A 120 -0.43 12.41 -1.04
N PRO A 121 -1.60 12.20 -1.65
CA PRO A 121 -1.74 12.17 -3.11
C PRO A 121 -1.41 13.50 -3.80
N GLY A 122 -1.67 14.64 -3.13
CA GLY A 122 -1.35 15.95 -3.70
C GLY A 122 0.15 16.20 -3.85
N ALA A 123 1.00 15.58 -3.02
CA ALA A 123 2.45 15.66 -3.18
C ALA A 123 2.89 14.87 -4.41
N VAL A 124 2.40 13.64 -4.54
CA VAL A 124 2.67 12.76 -5.69
C VAL A 124 2.21 13.39 -6.99
N GLU A 125 1.01 13.98 -7.06
CA GLU A 125 0.54 14.70 -8.24
C GLU A 125 1.48 15.83 -8.68
N ARG A 126 2.04 16.59 -7.72
CA ARG A 126 3.01 17.66 -8.02
C ARG A 126 4.34 17.10 -8.52
N TRP A 127 4.77 15.94 -8.02
CA TRP A 127 5.99 15.28 -8.48
C TRP A 127 5.78 14.73 -9.89
N LEU A 128 4.68 14.03 -10.14
CA LEU A 128 4.34 13.50 -11.47
C LEU A 128 4.25 14.60 -12.53
N ALA A 129 3.66 15.75 -12.20
CA ALA A 129 3.58 16.89 -13.11
C ALA A 129 4.96 17.43 -13.56
N LYS A 130 6.01 17.21 -12.77
CA LYS A 130 7.39 17.61 -13.11
C LYS A 130 8.17 16.53 -13.87
N GLN A 131 7.75 15.26 -13.73
CA GLN A 131 8.49 14.08 -14.19
C GLN A 131 7.74 13.28 -15.26
N GLY A 132 6.98 13.97 -16.12
CA GLY A 132 6.18 13.32 -17.16
C GLY A 132 7.03 12.42 -18.07
N GLY A 133 6.57 11.19 -18.29
CA GLY A 133 7.25 10.22 -19.16
C GLY A 133 8.50 9.56 -18.55
N TRP A 134 8.78 9.77 -17.27
CA TRP A 134 9.86 9.08 -16.58
C TRP A 134 9.52 7.62 -16.28
N ASP A 135 10.58 6.83 -16.22
CA ASP A 135 10.55 5.48 -15.67
C ASP A 135 10.19 5.51 -14.17
N PHE A 136 9.46 4.48 -13.72
CA PHE A 136 8.90 4.47 -12.36
C PHE A 136 9.99 4.43 -11.28
N ASP A 137 11.09 3.72 -11.53
CA ASP A 137 12.26 3.69 -10.66
C ASP A 137 12.95 5.06 -10.58
N LEU A 138 13.14 5.73 -11.72
CA LEU A 138 13.70 7.08 -11.78
C LEU A 138 12.80 8.08 -11.03
N PHE A 139 11.48 7.92 -11.15
CA PHE A 139 10.54 8.70 -10.36
C PHE A 139 10.68 8.47 -8.86
N ILE A 140 10.80 7.22 -8.42
CA ILE A 140 11.03 6.90 -7.00
C ILE A 140 12.30 7.62 -6.53
N GLU A 141 13.41 7.52 -7.27
CA GLU A 141 14.67 8.19 -6.93
C GLU A 141 14.57 9.72 -6.91
N SER A 142 13.60 10.28 -7.64
CA SER A 142 13.33 11.71 -7.69
C SER A 142 12.49 12.24 -6.52
N ILE A 143 11.86 11.37 -5.72
CA ILE A 143 10.97 11.76 -4.62
C ILE A 143 11.75 12.68 -3.65
N PRO A 144 11.36 13.95 -3.47
CA PRO A 144 12.14 14.92 -2.69
C PRO A 144 12.21 14.62 -1.19
N PHE A 145 11.24 13.86 -0.67
CA PHE A 145 11.19 13.48 0.74
C PHE A 145 11.93 12.14 0.92
N ASP A 146 13.09 12.18 1.57
CA ASP A 146 13.92 10.99 1.79
C ASP A 146 13.17 9.87 2.53
N GLU A 147 12.32 10.24 3.50
CA GLU A 147 11.45 9.29 4.21
C GLU A 147 10.49 8.60 3.25
N THR A 148 9.77 9.36 2.42
CA THR A 148 8.84 8.81 1.42
C THR A 148 9.56 7.96 0.37
N ARG A 149 10.76 8.37 -0.06
CA ARG A 149 11.56 7.59 -1.01
C ARG A 149 11.90 6.21 -0.43
N LYS A 150 12.49 6.19 0.78
CA LYS A 150 12.88 4.95 1.48
C LYS A 150 11.67 4.08 1.81
N TYR A 151 10.57 4.69 2.25
CA TYR A 151 9.30 4.00 2.46
C TYR A 151 8.81 3.33 1.18
N THR A 152 8.82 4.05 0.07
CA THR A 152 8.36 3.54 -1.23
C THR A 152 9.21 2.35 -1.69
N GLN A 153 10.54 2.47 -1.61
CA GLN A 153 11.45 1.36 -1.91
C GLN A 153 11.17 0.14 -1.00
N SER A 154 10.96 0.36 0.30
CA SER A 154 10.73 -0.71 1.28
C SER A 154 9.42 -1.47 1.06
N VAL A 155 8.34 -0.77 0.71
CA VAL A 155 7.05 -1.39 0.38
C VAL A 155 7.13 -2.12 -0.96
N MET A 156 7.78 -1.51 -1.96
CA MET A 156 7.98 -2.13 -3.27
C MET A 156 8.76 -3.45 -3.14
N GLU A 157 9.86 -3.45 -2.40
CA GLU A 157 10.66 -4.66 -2.14
C GLU A 157 9.79 -5.78 -1.53
N ARG A 158 9.07 -5.47 -0.45
CA ARG A 158 8.19 -6.44 0.21
C ARG A 158 7.07 -6.93 -0.70
N TRP A 159 6.47 -6.03 -1.47
CA TRP A 159 5.42 -6.41 -2.40
C TRP A 159 5.94 -7.39 -3.46
N MET A 160 7.14 -7.16 -4.00
CA MET A 160 7.79 -8.10 -4.92
C MET A 160 8.06 -9.46 -4.26
N VAL A 161 8.49 -9.48 -2.99
CA VAL A 161 8.66 -10.74 -2.25
C VAL A 161 7.31 -11.45 -2.06
N TYR A 162 6.27 -10.75 -1.62
CA TYR A 162 4.93 -11.32 -1.47
C TYR A 162 4.42 -11.92 -2.78
N ARG A 163 4.60 -11.23 -3.92
CA ARG A 163 4.24 -11.77 -5.23
C ARG A 163 5.09 -12.97 -5.63
N TRP A 164 6.39 -12.96 -5.34
CA TRP A 164 7.25 -14.11 -5.63
C TRP A 164 6.84 -15.36 -4.83
N VAL A 165 6.54 -15.20 -3.54
CA VAL A 165 6.18 -16.30 -2.64
C VAL A 165 4.74 -16.80 -2.86
N TYR A 166 3.77 -15.89 -3.03
CA TYR A 166 2.34 -16.19 -2.98
C TYR A 166 1.57 -15.86 -4.27
N GLY A 167 2.20 -15.19 -5.24
CA GLY A 167 1.60 -14.87 -6.53
C GLY A 167 1.19 -16.13 -7.30
N GLN A 168 0.02 -16.05 -7.93
CA GLN A 168 -0.58 -17.15 -8.69
C GLN A 168 -0.15 -17.13 -10.17
N GLU A 169 0.54 -16.08 -10.62
CA GLU A 169 1.05 -15.99 -11.99
C GLU A 169 2.21 -16.97 -12.23
N LYS A 170 2.65 -17.10 -13.48
CA LYS A 170 3.86 -17.87 -13.80
C LYS A 170 5.06 -17.23 -13.10
N ALA A 171 6.05 -18.03 -12.71
CA ALA A 171 7.22 -17.52 -11.97
C ALA A 171 7.95 -16.36 -12.69
N SER A 172 7.94 -16.34 -14.03
CA SER A 172 8.47 -15.25 -14.87
C SER A 172 7.64 -13.96 -14.84
N GLU A 173 6.41 -14.02 -14.32
CA GLU A 173 5.41 -12.94 -14.28
C GLU A 173 5.10 -12.50 -12.83
N ARG A 174 5.55 -13.27 -11.82
CA ARG A 174 5.33 -12.99 -10.39
C ARG A 174 6.04 -11.73 -9.92
N VAL A 175 7.19 -11.40 -10.50
CA VAL A 175 7.80 -10.08 -10.34
C VAL A 175 7.42 -9.31 -11.61
N PRO A 176 6.35 -8.50 -11.57
CA PRO A 176 5.91 -7.79 -12.76
C PRO A 176 7.03 -6.87 -13.23
N TYR A 177 7.20 -6.77 -14.53
CA TYR A 177 7.70 -5.52 -15.08
C TYR A 177 6.64 -4.46 -14.80
N VAL A 178 6.86 -3.60 -13.80
CA VAL A 178 6.04 -2.40 -13.62
C VAL A 178 6.36 -1.53 -14.83
N PRO A 179 5.40 -1.26 -15.74
CA PRO A 179 5.69 -0.51 -16.96
C PRO A 179 6.34 0.80 -16.56
N LEU A 180 7.62 0.92 -16.91
CA LEU A 180 8.53 2.01 -16.58
C LEU A 180 8.16 3.28 -17.35
N GLN A 181 6.89 3.65 -17.44
CA GLN A 181 6.50 4.96 -17.96
C GLN A 181 5.32 5.47 -17.16
N ILE A 182 5.58 6.53 -16.41
CA ILE A 182 4.55 7.26 -15.70
C ILE A 182 3.56 7.85 -16.70
N PRO A 183 2.24 7.73 -16.46
CA PRO A 183 1.25 8.37 -17.31
C PRO A 183 1.55 9.87 -17.44
N ALA A 184 1.76 10.34 -18.67
CA ALA A 184 1.76 11.77 -18.92
C ALA A 184 0.37 12.31 -18.58
N ARG A 185 0.28 13.45 -17.88
CA ARG A 185 -1.00 14.18 -17.80
C ARG A 185 -1.38 14.59 -19.22
N GLY A 186 -2.58 14.18 -19.65
CA GLY A 186 -3.29 14.80 -20.76
C GLY A 186 -3.70 16.22 -20.42
#